data_AF-A0ABD2ZBC4-F1
#
_entry.id   AF-A0ABD2ZBC4-F1
#
_cell.length_a   1.000
_cell.length_b   1.000
_cell.length_c   1.000
_cell.angle_alpha   90.00
_cell.angle_beta   90.00
_cell.angle_gamma   90.00
#
_symmetry.space_group_name_H-M   'P 1'
#
loop_
_entity.id
_entity.type
_entity.pdbx_description
1 polymer ?
#
loop_
_entity_poly.entity_id
_entity_poly.type
_entity_poly.pdbx_seq_one_letter_code
_entity_poly.pdbx_strand_id
1 'polypeptide(L)'
;MVTSKEKSRSIVAMGLGVGKEGLTVVEGIAGLGRVVQHRSKVIGCVLCLKRLKDALKAWNKDIFGNVFDNICLAENRVDDEELRFQSDPSEECHESLHQAQVELLLAFKK
;
A
#
# COMPACT_ATOMS: atom_id res chain seq x y z
N MET A 1 -23.57 38.98 56.81
CA MET A 1 -24.43 37.81 57.14
C MET A 1 -25.54 37.74 56.10
N VAL A 2 -25.71 36.54 55.54
CA VAL A 2 -26.49 36.18 54.34
C VAL A 2 -27.99 36.13 54.66
N THR A 3 -28.89 36.42 53.72
CA THR A 3 -29.91 35.53 53.09
C THR A 3 -31.14 36.41 52.78
N SER A 4 -32.04 36.21 51.80
CA SER A 4 -32.37 35.21 50.78
C SER A 4 -33.43 35.92 49.91
N LYS A 5 -33.36 36.03 48.57
CA LYS A 5 -34.00 35.15 47.56
C LYS A 5 -33.99 35.99 46.27
N GLU A 6 -33.20 35.68 45.26
CA GLU A 6 -33.57 34.75 44.19
C GLU A 6 -35.05 34.82 43.79
N LYS A 7 -35.39 35.69 42.81
CA LYS A 7 -36.20 35.35 41.63
C LYS A 7 -36.35 36.58 40.72
N SER A 8 -35.50 36.69 39.70
CA SER A 8 -35.92 37.04 38.32
C SER A 8 -34.72 36.99 37.41
N ARG A 9 -34.68 35.89 36.65
CA ARG A 9 -33.78 35.62 35.55
C ARG A 9 -33.91 36.74 34.50
N SER A 10 -32.84 37.52 34.29
CA SER A 10 -32.53 38.14 32.99
C SER A 10 -31.15 38.80 33.07
N ILE A 11 -30.11 37.99 33.09
CA ILE A 11 -28.74 38.38 32.75
C ILE A 11 -28.39 37.35 31.66
N VAL A 12 -27.95 37.72 30.47
CA VAL A 12 -26.55 38.00 30.13
C VAL A 12 -26.59 38.79 28.80
N ALA A 13 -26.39 40.10 28.87
CA ALA A 13 -25.13 40.81 28.61
C ALA A 13 -24.83 41.02 27.11
N MET A 14 -25.39 42.10 26.55
CA MET A 14 -24.78 42.80 25.42
C MET A 14 -23.66 43.69 25.96
N GLY A 15 -22.44 43.16 26.00
CA GLY A 15 -21.24 43.95 26.24
C GLY A 15 -20.62 44.37 24.92
N LEU A 16 -20.93 45.58 24.45
CA LEU A 16 -20.16 46.25 23.39
C LEU A 16 -18.91 46.87 24.05
N GLY A 17 -17.73 46.46 23.61
CA GLY A 17 -16.45 47.02 24.03
C GLY A 17 -15.50 47.11 22.84
N VAL A 18 -15.33 48.33 22.32
CA VAL A 18 -14.43 48.65 21.20
C VAL A 18 -13.00 48.74 21.71
N GLY A 19 -12.11 47.89 21.17
CA GLY A 19 -10.67 47.95 21.38
C GLY A 19 -9.97 47.77 20.04
N LYS A 20 -8.99 48.64 19.80
CA LYS A 20 -8.27 48.92 18.55
C LYS A 20 -7.75 47.65 17.85
N GLU A 21 -7.50 47.81 16.55
CA GLU A 21 -6.83 46.90 15.60
C GLU A 21 -7.79 46.07 14.71
N GLY A 22 -7.72 46.35 13.40
CA GLY A 22 -8.15 45.39 12.38
C GLY A 22 -9.65 45.34 12.10
N LEU A 23 -10.06 46.03 11.03
CA LEU A 23 -11.26 45.70 10.30
C LEU A 23 -11.16 44.24 9.81
N THR A 24 -11.80 43.28 10.46
CA THR A 24 -11.96 41.92 9.90
C THR A 24 -13.44 41.60 9.72
N VAL A 25 -13.80 41.56 8.45
CA VAL A 25 -15.01 41.02 7.85
C VAL A 25 -15.49 39.77 8.61
N VAL A 26 -16.76 39.80 8.98
CA VAL A 26 -17.47 38.70 9.63
C VAL A 26 -17.81 37.63 8.59
N GLU A 27 -16.83 36.87 8.10
CA GLU A 27 -17.06 35.63 7.35
C GLU A 27 -15.90 34.67 7.57
N GLY A 28 -16.11 33.54 8.28
CA GLY A 28 -15.05 32.51 8.29
C GLY A 28 -15.03 31.48 9.41
N ILE A 29 -16.12 30.76 9.69
CA ILE A 29 -16.04 29.51 10.49
C ILE A 29 -16.80 28.31 9.91
N ALA A 30 -17.34 28.42 8.68
CA ALA A 30 -17.98 27.29 7.98
C ALA A 30 -17.04 26.51 7.04
N GLY A 31 -15.79 26.96 6.86
CA GLY A 31 -14.85 26.40 5.87
C GLY A 31 -13.92 25.30 6.40
N LEU A 32 -13.60 25.29 7.70
CA LEU A 32 -12.55 24.43 8.26
C LEU A 32 -12.99 22.97 8.45
N GLY A 33 -14.29 22.71 8.65
CA GLY A 33 -14.81 21.34 8.77
C GLY A 33 -14.66 20.51 7.49
N ARG A 34 -14.76 21.14 6.31
CA ARG A 34 -14.63 20.45 5.01
C ARG A 34 -13.20 20.06 4.68
N VAL A 35 -12.21 20.88 5.04
CA VAL A 35 -10.79 20.60 4.76
C VAL A 35 -10.26 19.47 5.64
N VAL A 36 -10.69 19.40 6.90
CA VAL A 36 -10.31 18.30 7.82
C VAL A 36 -10.95 16.97 7.39
N GLN A 37 -12.21 16.99 6.96
CA GLN A 37 -12.90 15.78 6.48
C GLN A 37 -12.34 15.27 5.15
N HIS A 38 -11.95 16.17 4.25
CA HIS A 38 -11.30 15.80 2.98
C HIS A 38 -9.91 15.18 3.21
N ARG A 39 -9.09 15.74 4.12
CA ARG A 39 -7.77 15.17 4.45
C ARG A 39 -7.88 13.79 5.11
N SER A 40 -8.83 13.60 6.01
CA SER A 40 -9.08 12.30 6.66
C SER A 40 -9.51 11.22 5.65
N LYS A 41 -10.38 11.58 4.69
CA LYS A 41 -10.82 10.66 3.63
C LYS A 41 -9.70 10.32 2.64
N VAL A 42 -8.86 11.29 2.28
CA VAL A 42 -7.69 11.07 1.40
C VAL A 42 -6.64 10.16 2.07
N ILE A 43 -6.34 10.37 3.36
CA ILE A 43 -5.44 9.48 4.12
C ILE A 43 -6.01 8.06 4.23
N GLY A 44 -7.33 7.93 4.45
CA GLY A 44 -8.03 6.64 4.42
C GLY A 44 -7.89 5.91 3.08
N CYS A 45 -8.04 6.61 1.96
CA CYS A 45 -7.83 6.05 0.62
C CYS A 45 -6.41 5.55 0.40
N VAL A 46 -5.40 6.31 0.80
CA VAL A 46 -3.98 5.91 0.66
C VAL A 46 -3.68 4.64 1.46
N LEU A 47 -4.21 4.51 2.66
CA LEU A 47 -4.01 3.32 3.49
C LEU A 47 -4.70 2.08 2.89
N CYS A 48 -5.94 2.23 2.41
CA CYS A 48 -6.66 1.14 1.74
C CYS A 48 -5.94 0.68 0.47
N LEU A 49 -5.45 1.61 -0.36
CA LEU A 49 -4.68 1.29 -1.57
C LEU A 49 -3.35 0.60 -1.24
N LYS A 50 -2.66 1.05 -0.18
CA LYS A 50 -1.43 0.38 0.28
C LYS A 50 -1.71 -1.07 0.71
N ARG A 51 -2.76 -1.29 1.50
CA ARG A 51 -3.17 -2.63 1.94
C ARG A 51 -3.55 -3.53 0.76
N LEU A 52 -4.28 -3.00 -0.22
CA LEU A 52 -4.63 -3.73 -1.43
C LEU A 52 -3.38 -4.11 -2.23
N LYS A 53 -2.46 -3.18 -2.43
CA LYS A 53 -1.19 -3.44 -3.11
C LYS A 53 -0.39 -4.52 -2.39
N ASP A 54 -0.30 -4.45 -1.07
CA ASP A 54 0.47 -5.42 -0.29
C ASP A 54 -0.18 -6.81 -0.33
N ALA A 55 -1.52 -6.88 -0.28
CA ALA A 55 -2.28 -8.12 -0.46
C ALA A 55 -2.10 -8.72 -1.87
N LEU A 56 -2.12 -7.89 -2.91
CA LEU A 56 -1.87 -8.34 -4.29
C LEU A 56 -0.44 -8.84 -4.48
N LYS A 57 0.55 -8.21 -3.84
CA LYS A 57 1.95 -8.67 -3.86
C LYS A 57 2.10 -10.02 -3.17
N ALA A 58 1.50 -10.19 -1.99
CA ALA A 58 1.50 -11.46 -1.27
C ALA A 58 0.82 -12.55 -2.10
N TRP A 59 -0.38 -12.28 -2.62
CA TRP A 59 -1.11 -13.22 -3.46
C TRP A 59 -0.35 -13.59 -4.73
N ASN A 60 0.26 -12.62 -5.41
CA ASN A 60 1.08 -12.89 -6.59
C ASN A 60 2.25 -13.82 -6.25
N LYS A 61 2.96 -13.55 -5.15
CA LYS A 61 4.05 -14.39 -4.67
C LYS A 61 3.57 -15.78 -4.23
N ASP A 62 2.42 -15.89 -3.58
CA ASP A 62 1.91 -17.17 -3.08
C ASP A 62 1.39 -18.08 -4.22
N ILE A 63 0.76 -17.50 -5.24
CA ILE A 63 0.19 -18.26 -6.37
C ILE A 63 1.24 -18.54 -7.44
N PHE A 64 2.00 -17.53 -7.85
CA PHE A 64 2.94 -17.67 -8.97
C PHE A 64 4.39 -17.92 -8.50
N GLY A 65 4.70 -17.66 -7.23
CA GLY A 65 6.07 -17.74 -6.74
C GLY A 65 6.96 -16.68 -7.40
N ASN A 66 8.23 -17.02 -7.60
CA ASN A 66 9.11 -16.25 -8.47
C ASN A 66 9.28 -17.00 -9.80
N VAL A 67 8.34 -16.78 -10.72
CA VAL A 67 8.33 -17.43 -12.05
C VAL A 67 9.63 -17.18 -12.80
N PHE A 68 10.15 -15.95 -12.73
CA PHE A 68 11.39 -15.58 -13.42
C PHE A 68 12.59 -16.31 -12.85
N ASP A 69 12.74 -16.36 -11.52
CA ASP A 69 13.84 -17.12 -10.90
C ASP A 69 13.75 -18.60 -11.28
N ASN A 70 12.54 -19.18 -11.30
CA ASN A 70 12.36 -20.59 -11.67
C ASN A 70 12.76 -20.87 -13.12
N ILE A 71 12.43 -19.96 -14.04
CA ILE A 71 12.83 -20.07 -15.45
C ILE A 71 14.35 -19.92 -15.57
N CYS A 72 14.94 -18.89 -14.96
CA CYS A 72 16.40 -18.68 -15.00
C CYS A 72 17.17 -19.85 -14.39
N LEU A 73 16.68 -20.45 -13.30
CA LEU A 73 17.30 -21.66 -12.73
C LEU A 73 17.23 -22.84 -13.68
N ALA A 74 16.12 -23.02 -14.39
CA ALA A 74 15.98 -24.09 -15.38
C ALA A 74 16.86 -23.85 -16.62
N GLU A 75 16.97 -22.60 -17.09
CA GLU A 75 17.86 -22.20 -18.19
C GLU A 75 19.32 -22.47 -17.83
N ASN A 76 19.80 -21.97 -16.68
CA ASN A 76 21.17 -22.22 -16.22
C ASN A 76 21.48 -23.72 -16.13
N ARG A 77 20.50 -24.53 -15.72
CA ARG A 77 20.69 -25.98 -15.63
C ARG A 77 20.81 -26.65 -17.00
N VAL A 78 20.07 -26.16 -18.00
CA VAL A 78 20.25 -26.61 -19.38
C VAL A 78 21.64 -26.23 -19.86
N ASP A 79 22.09 -24.99 -19.64
CA ASP A 79 23.43 -24.54 -20.03
C ASP A 79 24.53 -25.40 -19.39
N ASP A 80 24.41 -25.72 -18.10
CA ASP A 80 25.35 -26.58 -17.38
C ASP A 80 25.40 -28.00 -17.97
N GLU A 81 24.24 -28.60 -18.26
CA GLU A 81 24.16 -29.95 -18.85
C GLU A 81 24.60 -29.97 -20.32
N GLU A 82 24.40 -28.89 -21.08
CA GLU A 82 24.94 -28.76 -22.43
C GLU A 82 26.47 -28.70 -22.41
N LEU A 83 27.06 -27.95 -21.48
CA LEU A 83 28.51 -27.92 -21.29
C LEU A 83 29.07 -29.30 -20.90
N ARG A 84 28.35 -30.03 -20.04
CA ARG A 84 28.71 -31.40 -19.67
C ARG A 84 28.64 -32.34 -20.87
N PHE A 85 27.57 -32.30 -21.64
CA PHE A 85 27.39 -33.12 -22.84
C PHE A 85 28.43 -32.82 -23.93
N GLN A 86 28.81 -31.54 -24.10
CA GLN A 86 29.90 -31.17 -25.00
C GLN A 86 31.26 -31.74 -24.58
N SER A 87 31.46 -31.92 -23.27
CA SER A 87 32.69 -32.48 -22.70
C SER A 87 32.68 -34.01 -22.72
N ASP A 88 31.52 -34.62 -22.47
CA ASP A 88 31.29 -36.07 -22.48
C ASP A 88 29.96 -36.41 -23.16
N PRO A 89 29.97 -36.84 -24.44
CA PRO A 89 28.78 -37.23 -25.18
C PRO A 89 28.35 -38.67 -24.83
N SER A 90 28.23 -38.97 -23.53
CA SER A 90 27.70 -40.24 -23.04
C SER A 90 26.17 -40.23 -23.03
N GLU A 91 25.57 -41.42 -23.09
CA GLU A 91 24.10 -41.57 -23.01
C GLU A 91 23.54 -41.01 -21.69
N GLU A 92 24.29 -41.12 -20.59
CA GLU A 92 23.90 -40.55 -19.28
C GLU A 92 23.83 -39.02 -19.32
N CYS A 93 24.81 -38.36 -19.97
CA CYS A 93 24.78 -36.91 -20.16
C CYS A 93 23.65 -36.50 -21.11
N HIS A 94 23.35 -37.30 -22.13
CA HIS A 94 22.23 -37.04 -23.04
C HIS A 94 20.87 -37.12 -22.33
N GLU A 95 20.65 -38.16 -21.50
CA GLU A 95 19.43 -38.28 -20.68
C GLU A 95 19.30 -37.12 -19.69
N SER A 96 20.39 -36.72 -19.04
CA SER A 96 20.42 -35.60 -18.09
C SER A 96 20.08 -34.27 -18.75
N LEU A 97 20.66 -34.00 -19.93
CA LEU A 97 20.35 -32.83 -20.74
C LEU A 97 18.88 -32.83 -21.19
N HIS A 98 18.38 -33.96 -21.67
CA HIS A 98 16.98 -34.09 -22.07
C HIS A 98 16.02 -33.80 -20.91
N GLN A 99 16.34 -34.32 -19.71
CA GLN A 99 15.55 -34.03 -18.52
C GLN A 99 15.57 -32.54 -18.16
N ALA A 100 16.73 -31.88 -18.22
CA ALA A 100 16.83 -30.44 -17.98
C ALA A 100 15.98 -29.62 -18.98
N GLN A 101 15.99 -30.00 -20.26
CA GLN A 101 15.16 -29.37 -21.29
C GLN A 101 13.65 -29.56 -21.05
N VAL A 102 13.23 -30.77 -20.63
CA VAL A 102 11.83 -31.03 -20.25
C VAL A 102 11.41 -30.16 -19.07
N GLU A 103 12.26 -30.02 -18.06
CA GLU A 103 11.98 -29.19 -16.90
C GLU A 103 11.87 -27.70 -17.24
N LEU A 104 12.71 -27.21 -18.15
CA LEU A 104 12.58 -25.85 -18.69
C LEU A 104 11.24 -25.65 -19.41
N LEU A 105 10.82 -26.60 -20.25
CA LEU A 105 9.52 -26.54 -20.93
C LEU A 105 8.34 -26.56 -19.95
N LEU A 106 8.46 -27.30 -18.84
CA LEU A 106 7.46 -27.31 -17.78
C LEU A 106 7.44 -26.00 -16.99
N ALA A 107 8.58 -25.35 -16.80
CA ALA A 107 8.66 -24.04 -16.16
C ALA A 107 7.91 -22.95 -16.96
N PHE A 108 7.94 -23.01 -18.30
CA PHE A 108 7.18 -22.11 -19.17
C PHE A 108 5.67 -22.39 -19.22
N LYS A 109 5.21 -23.58 -18.82
CA LYS A 109 3.79 -23.98 -18.88
C LYS A 109 3.01 -23.69 -17.59
N LYS A 110 3.64 -23.08 -16.58
CA LYS A 110 3.00 -22.73 -15.29
C LYS A 110 2.17 -21.46 -15.34
#